data_AF-A0A1S7SCK2-F1
#
_entry.id   AF-A0A1S7SCK2-F1
#
_cell.length_a   1.000
_cell.length_b   1.000
_cell.length_c   1.000
_cell.angle_alpha   90.00
_cell.angle_beta   90.00
_cell.angle_gamma   90.00
#
_symmetry.space_group_name_H-M   'P 1'
#
loop_
_entity.id
_entity.type
_entity.pdbx_description
1 polymer ?
#
loop_
_entity_poly.entity_id
_entity_poly.type
_entity_poly.pdbx_seq_one_letter_code
_entity_poly.pdbx_strand_id
1 'polypeptide(L)' 'MTREERLEHIWSATADAYRGYSDETTPQYLPGQRVIALYTTIGSASLKVLDDLTDSEIASKLPVQLRHLARAAVAA' A
#
# COMPACT_ATOMS: atom_id res chain seq x y z
N MET A 1 1.15 15.43 -5.17
CA MET A 1 1.00 13.96 -5.16
C MET A 1 -0.18 13.59 -4.28
N THR A 2 -1.29 13.25 -4.92
CA THR A 2 -2.55 12.82 -4.30
C THR A 2 -2.38 11.43 -3.67
N ARG A 3 -3.31 11.03 -2.80
CA ARG A 3 -3.30 9.70 -2.16
C ARG A 3 -3.33 8.58 -3.19
N GLU A 4 -4.21 8.70 -4.19
CA GLU A 4 -4.41 7.71 -5.26
C GLU A 4 -3.12 7.48 -6.04
N GLU A 5 -2.41 8.55 -6.43
CA GLU A 5 -1.11 8.44 -7.11
C GLU A 5 -0.10 7.64 -6.27
N ARG A 6 -0.07 7.84 -4.94
CA ARG A 6 0.82 7.08 -4.05
C ARG A 6 0.47 5.60 -4.04
N LEU A 7 -0.83 5.28 -4.02
CA LEU A 7 -1.32 3.91 -4.03
C LEU A 7 -0.96 3.21 -5.36
N GLU A 8 -1.08 3.90 -6.50
CA GLU A 8 -0.66 3.35 -7.79
C GLU A 8 0.85 3.09 -7.84
N HIS A 9 1.66 4.00 -7.29
CA HIS A 9 3.10 3.78 -7.20
C HIS A 9 3.45 2.59 -6.30
N ILE A 10 2.79 2.45 -5.15
CA ILE A 10 2.97 1.31 -4.25
C ILE A 10 2.56 0.02 -4.96
N TRP A 11 1.39 0.02 -5.62
CA TRP A 11 0.90 -1.13 -6.37
C TRP A 11 1.89 -1.54 -7.44
N SER A 12 2.28 -0.60 -8.31
CA SER A 12 3.22 -0.83 -9.42
C SER A 12 4.59 -1.33 -8.96
N ALA A 13 5.12 -0.81 -7.85
CA ALA A 13 6.43 -1.18 -7.31
C ALA A 13 6.41 -2.47 -6.47
N THR A 14 5.23 -2.93 -6.01
CA THR A 14 5.09 -4.19 -5.28
C THR A 14 5.16 -5.36 -6.24
N ALA A 15 6.01 -6.35 -5.97
CA ALA A 15 6.13 -7.54 -6.80
C ALA A 15 4.82 -8.36 -6.78
N ASP A 16 4.52 -9.03 -7.89
CA ASP A 16 3.29 -9.85 -8.06
C ASP A 16 3.11 -10.91 -6.97
N ALA A 17 4.21 -11.46 -6.43
CA ALA A 17 4.15 -12.41 -5.33
C ALA A 17 3.61 -11.83 -4.00
N TYR A 18 3.54 -10.50 -3.87
CA TYR A 18 3.13 -9.79 -2.66
C TYR A 18 1.93 -8.86 -2.89
N ARG A 19 1.32 -8.88 -4.08
CA ARG A 19 0.10 -8.13 -4.39
C ARG A 19 -0.93 -9.04 -5.03
N GLY A 20 -2.21 -8.72 -4.87
CA GLY A 20 -3.28 -9.50 -5.44
C GLY A 20 -4.63 -8.82 -5.30
N TYR A 21 -5.68 -9.57 -5.59
CA TYR A 21 -7.04 -9.14 -5.38
C TYR A 21 -7.66 -9.95 -4.25
N SER A 22 -8.47 -9.31 -3.42
CA SER A 22 -9.26 -10.00 -2.41
C SER A 22 -10.27 -10.91 -3.10
N ASP A 23 -10.35 -12.14 -2.62
CA ASP A 23 -11.31 -13.15 -3.04
C ASP A 23 -12.15 -13.64 -1.84
N GLU A 24 -12.91 -14.71 -2.03
CA GLU A 24 -13.77 -15.32 -1.01
C GLU A 24 -13.01 -15.87 0.20
N THR A 25 -11.68 -16.03 0.12
CA THR A 25 -10.83 -16.53 1.21
C THR A 25 -10.46 -15.44 2.22
N THR A 26 -10.77 -14.18 1.89
CA THR A 26 -10.48 -13.03 2.75
C THR A 26 -11.79 -12.34 3.19
N PRO A 27 -12.58 -12.96 4.09
CA PRO A 27 -13.95 -12.54 4.43
C PRO A 27 -14.05 -11.14 5.06
N GLN A 28 -12.90 -10.54 5.40
CA GLN A 28 -12.76 -9.20 5.95
C GLN A 28 -12.77 -8.08 4.89
N TYR A 29 -12.73 -8.41 3.59
CA TYR A 29 -12.68 -7.44 2.50
C TYR A 29 -13.72 -7.72 1.42
N LEU A 30 -14.10 -6.68 0.67
CA LEU A 30 -14.99 -6.84 -0.47
C LEU A 30 -14.25 -7.58 -1.61
N PRO A 31 -14.93 -8.47 -2.35
CA PRO A 31 -14.33 -9.13 -3.51
C PRO A 31 -13.79 -8.11 -4.53
N GLY A 32 -12.61 -8.38 -5.09
CA GLY A 32 -12.00 -7.55 -6.13
C GLY A 32 -11.23 -6.32 -5.62
N GLN A 33 -11.09 -6.12 -4.30
CA GLN A 33 -10.23 -5.07 -3.77
C GLN A 33 -8.74 -5.42 -3.94
N ARG A 34 -7.91 -4.44 -4.29
CA ARG A 34 -6.46 -4.62 -4.36
C ARG A 34 -5.90 -4.82 -2.95
N VAL A 35 -5.12 -5.88 -2.75
CA VAL A 35 -4.48 -6.22 -1.49
C VAL A 35 -2.97 -6.34 -1.67
N ILE A 36 -2.23 -5.97 -0.64
CA ILE A 36 -0.77 -6.13 -0.61
C ILE A 36 -0.33 -6.78 0.71
N ALA A 37 0.74 -7.57 0.65
CA ALA A 37 1.39 -8.13 1.82
C ALA A 37 2.34 -7.08 2.42
N LEU A 38 2.06 -6.68 3.65
CA LEU A 38 2.86 -5.77 4.45
C LEU A 38 3.76 -6.56 5.38
N TYR A 39 5.07 -6.48 5.14
CA TYR A 39 6.05 -6.87 6.14
C TYR A 39 6.28 -5.70 7.11
N THR A 40 6.05 -5.98 8.38
CA THR A 40 6.38 -5.09 9.49
C THR A 40 7.78 -5.40 10.00
N THR A 41 8.42 -4.43 10.68
CA THR A 41 9.76 -4.59 11.26
C THR A 41 9.82 -5.68 12.34
N ILE A 42 8.67 -6.13 12.84
CA ILE A 42 8.52 -7.17 13.86
C ILE A 42 8.54 -8.59 13.21
N GLY A 43 8.73 -8.67 11.89
CA GLY A 43 8.86 -9.95 11.17
C GLY A 43 7.52 -10.61 10.81
N SER A 44 6.40 -9.94 11.09
CA SER A 44 5.07 -10.41 10.69
C SER A 44 4.71 -9.86 9.31
N ALA A 45 4.23 -10.74 8.43
CA ALA A 45 3.57 -10.38 7.19
C ALA A 45 2.06 -10.34 7.43
N SER A 46 1.42 -9.22 7.14
CA SER A 46 -0.05 -9.10 7.16
C SER A 46 -0.55 -8.72 5.77
N LEU A 47 -1.68 -9.29 5.35
CA LEU A 47 -2.36 -8.89 4.12
C LEU A 47 -3.28 -7.71 4.46
N LYS A 48 -3.23 -6.63 3.68
CA LYS A 48 -4.09 -5.46 3.86
C LYS A 48 -4.59 -4.92 2.52
N VAL A 49 -5.79 -4.35 2.52
CA VAL A 49 -6.34 -3.64 1.36
C VAL A 49 -5.51 -2.37 1.09
N LEU A 50 -5.12 -2.20 -0.17
CA LEU A 50 -4.32 -1.07 -0.64
C LEU A 50 -5.02 0.27 -0.36
N ASP A 51 -6.32 0.33 -0.60
CA ASP A 51 -7.13 1.51 -0.35
C ASP A 51 -7.33 1.83 1.14
N ASP A 52 -7.06 0.89 2.04
CA ASP A 52 -7.16 1.04 3.51
C ASP A 52 -5.80 1.37 4.16
N LEU A 53 -4.75 1.57 3.37
CA LEU A 53 -3.46 1.99 3.91
C LEU A 53 -3.54 3.37 4.56
N THR A 54 -3.02 3.45 5.78
CA THR A 54 -2.85 4.72 6.49
C THR A 54 -1.75 5.55 5.85
N ASP A 55 -1.76 6.88 6.05
CA ASP A 55 -0.72 7.76 5.51
C ASP A 55 0.71 7.36 5.95
N SER A 56 0.85 6.81 7.15
CA SER A 56 2.13 6.32 7.67
C SER A 56 2.61 5.07 6.91
N GLU A 57 1.71 4.13 6.63
CA GLU A 57 2.01 2.94 5.83
C GLU A 57 2.33 3.32 4.39
N ILE A 58 1.54 4.22 3.80
CA ILE A 58 1.78 4.78 2.46
C ILE A 58 3.17 5.42 2.41
N ALA A 59 3.52 6.29 3.37
CA ALA A 59 4.84 6.93 3.41
C ALA A 59 6.01 5.94 3.54
N SER A 60 5.80 4.84 4.28
CA SER A 60 6.80 3.78 4.50
C SER A 60 6.96 2.87 3.27
N LYS A 61 5.89 2.57 2.55
CA LYS A 61 5.89 1.66 1.41
C LYS A 61 6.12 2.36 0.07
N LEU A 62 5.96 3.68 0.02
CA LEU A 62 6.25 4.46 -1.17
C LEU A 62 7.72 4.30 -1.60
N PRO A 63 8.00 4.19 -2.92
CA PRO A 63 9.36 4.20 -3.45
C PRO A 63 10.19 5.34 -2.87
N VAL A 64 11.42 5.05 -2.46
CA VAL A 64 12.27 5.99 -1.70
C VAL A 64 12.43 7.33 -2.41
N GLN A 65 12.52 7.34 -3.74
CA GLN A 65 12.65 8.54 -4.57
C GLN A 65 11.42 9.47 -4.48
N LEU A 66 10.22 8.90 -4.23
CA LEU A 66 8.97 9.65 -4.17
C LEU A 66 8.62 10.15 -2.77
N ARG A 67 9.31 9.66 -1.71
CA ARG A 67 9.03 10.06 -0.32
C ARG A 67 9.27 11.54 -0.08
N HIS A 68 10.29 12.12 -0.72
CA HIS A 68 10.58 13.54 -0.62
C HIS A 68 9.45 14.39 -1.23
N LEU A 69 8.87 13.93 -2.34
CA LEU A 69 7.74 14.58 -3.01
C LEU A 69 6.45 14.46 -2.20
N ALA A 70 6.21 13.29 -1.59
CA ALA A 70 5.06 13.07 -0.69
C ALA A 70 5.09 14.03 0.50
N ARG A 71 6.26 14.22 1.11
CA ARG A 71 6.44 15.04 2.31
C ARG A 71 6.28 16.54 2.01
N ALA A 72 6.75 16.99 0.84
CA ALA A 72 6.56 18.38 0.41
C ALA A 72 5.08 18.73 0.17
N ALA A 73 4.27 17.77 -0.31
CA ALA A 73 2.85 17.99 -0.60
C ALA A 73 1.95 18.06 0.64
N VAL A 74 2.42 17.63 1.82
CA VAL A 74 1.67 17.70 3.10
C VAL A 74 1.95 19.01 3.85
N ALA A 75 3.00 19.74 3.46
CA ALA A 75 3.43 20.98 4.12
C ALA A 75 2.92 22.27 3.45
N ALA A 76 1.95 22.18 2.53
CA ALA A 76 1.33 23.28 1.80
C ALA A 76 -0.18 23.32 2.10
#